data_AF-A5FDV5-F1
#
_entry.id   AF-A5FDV5-F1
#
_cell.length_a   1.000
_cell.length_b   1.000
_cell.length_c   1.000
_cell.angle_alpha   90.00
_cell.angle_beta   90.00
_cell.angle_gamma   90.00
#
_symmetry.space_group_name_H-M   'P 1'
#
loop_
_entity.id
_entity.type
_entity.pdbx_description
1 polymer ?
#
loop_
_entity_poly.entity_id
_entity_poly.type
_entity_poly.pdbx_seq_one_letter_code
_entity_poly.pdbx_strand_id
1 'polypeptide(L)'
;MKIKCNFCNGKCIKNGLQSNGNQRYKCCVCKKRQQIEYSYNAYKKDINQEIVLFTREGLGIRSTARILKISATTLLKGIVSIARNITKPIISKGKTYKVDELCTYIRHKKNG
;
A
#
# COMPACT_ATOMS: atom_id res chain seq x y z
N MET A 1 23.35 -3.97 -22.68
CA MET A 1 22.35 -2.89 -22.52
C MET A 1 22.98 -1.71 -21.77
N LYS A 2 23.06 -0.51 -22.37
CA LYS A 2 23.56 0.70 -21.72
C LYS A 2 22.39 1.46 -21.08
N ILE A 3 22.39 1.58 -19.76
CA ILE A 3 21.36 2.33 -19.02
C ILE A 3 21.77 3.81 -18.99
N LYS A 4 20.86 4.69 -19.42
CA LYS A 4 21.03 6.15 -19.33
C LYS A 4 20.32 6.70 -18.10
N CYS A 5 20.84 7.79 -17.55
CA CYS A 5 20.25 8.42 -16.39
C CYS A 5 18.96 9.17 -16.74
N ASN A 6 17.87 8.92 -16.01
CA ASN A 6 16.57 9.57 -16.22
C ASN A 6 16.60 11.09 -15.91
N PHE A 7 17.66 11.58 -15.29
CA PHE A 7 17.78 12.98 -14.84
C PHE A 7 18.79 13.81 -15.66
N CYS A 8 19.81 13.19 -16.24
CA CYS A 8 20.88 13.90 -16.95
C CYS A 8 21.40 13.16 -18.18
N ASN A 9 20.74 12.07 -18.58
CA ASN A 9 21.10 11.20 -19.70
C ASN A 9 22.51 10.55 -19.64
N GLY A 10 23.28 10.80 -18.57
CA GLY A 10 24.62 10.25 -18.37
C GLY A 10 24.65 8.73 -18.11
N LYS A 11 25.83 8.12 -18.24
CA LYS A 11 26.04 6.67 -18.06
C LYS A 11 25.70 6.22 -16.64
N CYS A 12 24.90 5.17 -16.52
CA CYS A 12 24.60 4.50 -15.26
C CYS A 12 25.33 3.16 -15.12
N ILE A 13 25.71 2.83 -13.88
CA ILE A 13 26.31 1.55 -13.49
C ILE A 13 25.41 0.81 -12.48
N LYS A 14 25.53 -0.53 -12.41
CA LYS A 14 24.83 -1.35 -11.41
C LYS A 14 25.26 -0.92 -10.00
N ASN A 15 24.29 -0.80 -9.09
CA ASN A 15 24.49 -0.30 -7.73
C ASN A 15 23.68 -1.12 -6.70
N GLY A 16 23.91 -2.43 -6.73
CA GLY A 16 23.20 -3.41 -5.89
C GLY A 16 21.75 -3.66 -6.30
N LEU A 17 21.09 -4.52 -5.54
CA LEU A 17 19.67 -4.86 -5.71
C LEU A 17 18.82 -4.14 -4.66
N GLN A 18 17.55 -3.91 -4.97
CA GLN A 18 16.55 -3.59 -3.96
C GLN A 18 16.10 -4.83 -3.19
N SER A 19 15.39 -4.64 -2.08
CA SER A 19 14.80 -5.72 -1.29
C SER A 19 13.79 -6.58 -2.06
N ASN A 20 13.19 -6.03 -3.12
CA ASN A 20 12.31 -6.76 -4.04
C ASN A 20 13.07 -7.49 -5.16
N GLY A 21 14.41 -7.49 -5.16
CA GLY A 21 15.25 -8.11 -6.19
C GLY A 21 15.52 -7.24 -7.41
N ASN A 22 14.90 -6.06 -7.53
CA ASN A 22 15.09 -5.19 -8.69
C ASN A 22 16.51 -4.60 -8.72
N GLN A 23 17.12 -4.58 -9.91
CA GLN A 23 18.44 -3.97 -10.09
C GLN A 23 18.37 -2.45 -9.93
N ARG A 24 19.15 -1.92 -8.98
CA ARG A 24 19.35 -0.48 -8.82
C ARG A 24 20.56 -0.02 -9.63
N TYR A 25 20.47 1.18 -10.16
CA TYR A 25 21.53 1.82 -10.94
C TYR A 25 21.92 3.16 -10.31
N LYS A 26 23.18 3.56 -10.45
CA LYS A 26 23.71 4.86 -10.04
C LYS A 26 24.32 5.58 -11.24
N CYS A 27 23.97 6.84 -11.45
CA CYS A 27 24.57 7.65 -12.49
C CYS A 27 26.02 8.01 -12.13
N CYS A 28 26.93 7.92 -13.10
CA CYS A 28 28.33 8.30 -12.90
C CYS A 28 28.52 9.82 -12.86
N VAL A 29 27.63 10.58 -13.50
CA VAL A 29 27.67 12.04 -13.63
C VAL A 29 26.97 12.69 -12.43
N CYS A 30 25.64 12.65 -12.37
CA CYS A 30 24.87 13.33 -11.33
C CYS A 30 24.72 12.56 -10.01
N LYS A 31 25.31 11.36 -9.91
CA LYS A 31 25.28 10.46 -8.73
C LYS A 31 23.89 10.02 -8.24
N LYS A 32 22.79 10.45 -8.89
CA LYS A 32 21.43 9.99 -8.60
C LYS A 32 21.27 8.49 -8.85
N ARG A 33 20.37 7.87 -8.09
CA ARG A 33 20.04 6.45 -8.17
C ARG A 33 18.72 6.28 -8.90
N GLN A 34 18.59 5.22 -9.69
CA GLN A 34 17.36 4.92 -10.42
C GLN A 34 17.15 3.42 -10.57
N GLN A 35 15.96 3.05 -11.04
CA GLN A 35 15.61 1.70 -11.48
C GLN A 35 15.17 1.77 -12.94
N ILE A 36 15.15 0.63 -13.63
CA ILE A 36 14.62 0.54 -15.00
C ILE A 36 13.10 0.64 -14.95
N GLU A 37 12.49 -0.21 -14.14
CA GLU A 37 11.04 -0.26 -13.95
C GLU A 37 10.70 0.07 -12.51
N TYR A 38 9.82 1.05 -12.33
CA TYR A 38 9.18 1.33 -11.06
C TYR A 38 7.80 0.68 -11.08
N SER A 39 7.62 -0.43 -10.37
CA SER A 39 6.32 -1.07 -10.20
C SER A 39 5.62 -0.54 -8.95
N TYR A 40 5.01 0.65 -9.05
CA TYR A 40 4.21 1.19 -7.94
C TYR A 40 2.74 0.80 -8.06
N ASN A 41 2.46 -0.49 -7.83
CA ASN A 41 1.10 -1.03 -7.97
C ASN A 41 0.09 -0.29 -7.09
N ALA A 42 0.49 0.23 -5.93
CA ALA A 42 -0.42 0.88 -4.97
C ALA A 42 -0.99 2.23 -5.42
N TYR A 43 -0.46 2.86 -6.47
CA TYR A 43 -1.03 4.10 -7.04
C TYR A 43 -1.89 3.85 -8.28
N LYS A 44 -2.14 2.58 -8.65
CA LYS A 44 -3.12 2.28 -9.70
C LYS A 44 -4.51 2.73 -9.25
N LYS A 45 -5.28 3.27 -10.19
CA LYS A 45 -6.59 3.91 -9.93
C LYS A 45 -7.57 2.98 -9.21
N ASP A 46 -7.51 1.69 -9.51
CA ASP A 46 -8.51 0.70 -9.08
C ASP A 46 -8.18 0.06 -7.71
N ILE A 47 -6.96 0.27 -7.19
CA ILE A 47 -6.50 -0.40 -5.96
C ILE A 47 -7.40 -0.12 -4.77
N ASN A 48 -7.86 1.12 -4.60
CA ASN A 48 -8.73 1.44 -3.47
C ASN A 48 -10.08 0.72 -3.56
N GLN A 49 -10.60 0.54 -4.77
CA GLN A 49 -11.86 -0.18 -5.00
C GLN A 49 -11.67 -1.67 -4.71
N GLU A 50 -10.58 -2.26 -5.17
CA GLU A 50 -10.24 -3.66 -4.89
C GLU A 50 -9.99 -3.90 -3.40
N ILE A 51 -9.33 -2.98 -2.69
CA ILE A 51 -9.16 -3.05 -1.22
C ILE A 51 -10.52 -3.07 -0.53
N VAL A 52 -11.45 -2.20 -0.93
CA VAL A 52 -12.81 -2.17 -0.36
C VAL A 52 -13.54 -3.49 -0.63
N LEU A 53 -13.50 -3.98 -1.87
CA LEU A 53 -14.10 -5.25 -2.26
C LEU A 53 -13.56 -6.40 -1.40
N PHE A 54 -12.24 -6.60 -1.38
CA PHE A 54 -11.62 -7.69 -0.63
C PHE A 54 -11.84 -7.59 0.88
N THR A 55 -11.92 -6.37 1.44
CA THR A 55 -12.25 -6.19 2.85
C THR A 55 -13.70 -6.59 3.15
N ARG A 56 -14.65 -6.29 2.27
CA ARG A 56 -16.06 -6.69 2.40
C ARG A 56 -16.24 -8.20 2.27
N GLU A 57 -15.48 -8.83 1.36
CA GLU A 57 -15.45 -10.29 1.19
C GLU A 57 -14.67 -11.02 2.31
N GLY A 58 -14.13 -10.29 3.30
CA GLY A 58 -13.47 -10.89 4.46
C GLY A 58 -12.07 -11.42 4.20
N LEU A 59 -11.40 -11.01 3.11
CA LEU A 59 -10.02 -11.42 2.86
C LEU A 59 -9.06 -10.84 3.89
N GLY A 60 -8.18 -11.69 4.42
CA GLY A 60 -7.13 -11.27 5.34
C GLY A 60 -6.09 -10.35 4.68
N ILE A 61 -5.54 -9.42 5.47
CA ILE A 61 -4.57 -8.40 5.02
C ILE A 61 -3.42 -9.02 4.21
N ARG A 62 -2.82 -10.12 4.66
CA ARG A 62 -1.71 -10.77 3.95
C ARG A 62 -2.12 -11.36 2.59
N SER A 63 -3.33 -11.93 2.51
CA SER A 63 -3.87 -12.49 1.27
C SER A 63 -4.14 -11.39 0.26
N THR A 64 -4.81 -10.32 0.69
CA THR A 64 -5.08 -9.14 -0.15
C THR A 64 -3.80 -8.49 -0.65
N ALA A 65 -2.79 -8.33 0.21
CA ALA A 65 -1.49 -7.77 -0.18
C ALA A 65 -0.80 -8.61 -1.29
N ARG A 66 -0.90 -9.94 -1.19
CA ARG A 66 -0.36 -10.87 -2.19
C ARG A 66 -1.10 -10.77 -3.53
N ILE A 67 -2.43 -10.75 -3.51
CA ILE A 67 -3.29 -10.63 -4.70
C ILE A 67 -3.00 -9.32 -5.43
N LEU A 68 -2.99 -8.20 -4.68
CA LEU A 68 -2.75 -6.86 -5.21
C LEU A 68 -1.29 -6.58 -5.55
N LYS A 69 -0.36 -7.47 -5.20
CA LYS A 69 1.08 -7.30 -5.35
C LYS A 69 1.57 -5.96 -4.77
N ILE A 70 1.08 -5.62 -3.57
CA ILE A 70 1.51 -4.47 -2.76
C ILE A 70 2.01 -4.95 -1.40
N SER A 71 2.80 -4.14 -0.70
CA SER A 71 3.26 -4.51 0.64
C SER A 71 2.10 -4.51 1.64
N ALA A 72 2.14 -5.40 2.65
CA ALA A 72 1.12 -5.46 3.69
C ALA A 72 1.02 -4.14 4.49
N THR A 73 2.13 -3.42 4.66
CA THR A 73 2.15 -2.11 5.31
C THR A 73 1.50 -1.03 4.46
N THR A 74 1.71 -1.05 3.14
CA THR A 74 1.02 -0.17 2.18
C THR A 74 -0.48 -0.44 2.19
N LEU A 75 -0.89 -1.71 2.14
CA LEU A 75 -2.29 -2.10 2.23
C LEU A 75 -2.94 -1.60 3.53
N LEU A 76 -2.29 -1.82 4.68
CA LEU A 76 -2.81 -1.38 5.97
C LEU A 76 -3.00 0.15 6.02
N LYS A 77 -2.03 0.92 5.50
CA LYS A 77 -2.16 2.38 5.36
C LYS A 77 -3.35 2.76 4.48
N GLY A 78 -3.57 2.04 3.37
CA GLY A 78 -4.71 2.23 2.48
C GLY A 78 -6.04 1.98 3.20
N ILE A 79 -6.18 0.85 3.89
CA ILE A 79 -7.39 0.50 4.66
C ILE A 79 -7.70 1.59 5.69
N VAL A 80 -6.70 2.04 6.47
CA VAL A 80 -6.88 3.09 7.48
C VAL A 80 -7.27 4.43 6.83
N SER A 81 -6.67 4.78 5.69
CA SER A 81 -7.02 6.00 4.97
C SER A 81 -8.46 5.97 4.46
N ILE A 82 -8.91 4.84 3.90
CA ILE A 82 -10.28 4.65 3.44
C ILE A 82 -11.24 4.75 4.62
N ALA A 83 -10.96 4.04 5.72
CA ALA A 83 -11.80 4.03 6.92
C ALA A 83 -11.99 5.43 7.53
N ARG A 84 -10.96 6.28 7.51
CA ARG A 84 -11.05 7.68 7.98
C ARG A 84 -11.99 8.55 7.15
N ASN A 85 -12.17 8.24 5.88
CA ASN A 85 -13.04 8.98 4.97
C ASN A 85 -14.50 8.48 4.97
N ILE A 86 -14.81 7.45 5.76
CA ILE A 86 -16.18 6.94 5.89
C ILE A 86 -16.99 7.91 6.77
N THR A 87 -18.05 8.47 6.21
CA THR A 87 -19.01 9.30 6.96
C THR A 87 -19.82 8.43 7.90
N LYS A 88 -19.87 8.82 9.18
CA LYS A 88 -20.73 8.14 10.17
C LYS A 88 -22.20 8.38 9.80
N PRO A 89 -23.09 7.38 9.96
CA PRO A 89 -24.51 7.57 9.73
C PRO A 89 -25.09 8.59 10.74
N ILE A 90 -26.06 9.37 10.29
CA ILE A 90 -26.77 10.33 11.14
C ILE A 90 -27.78 9.58 11.99
N ILE A 91 -27.73 9.77 13.31
CA ILE A 91 -28.73 9.25 14.24
C ILE A 91 -29.72 10.39 14.53
N SER A 92 -30.97 10.23 14.11
CA SER A 92 -32.01 11.25 14.27
C SER A 92 -32.59 11.24 15.69
N LYS A 93 -32.96 12.43 16.19
CA LYS A 93 -33.56 12.60 17.52
C LYS A 93 -35.05 12.20 17.50
N GLY A 94 -35.57 11.76 18.65
CA GLY A 94 -36.99 11.40 18.80
C GLY A 94 -37.39 10.08 18.14
N LYS A 95 -36.43 9.20 17.89
CA LYS A 95 -36.64 7.86 17.33
C LYS A 95 -36.19 6.80 18.33
N THR A 96 -36.79 5.62 18.21
CA THR A 96 -36.41 4.44 18.99
C THR A 96 -35.46 3.58 18.16
N TYR A 97 -34.35 3.16 18.76
CA TYR A 97 -33.33 2.34 18.11
C TYR A 97 -33.09 1.06 18.91
N LYS A 98 -32.88 -0.05 18.22
CA LYS A 98 -32.35 -1.27 18.82
C LYS A 98 -30.83 -1.20 18.80
N VAL A 99 -30.22 -1.49 19.94
CA VAL A 99 -28.76 -1.62 20.06
C VAL A 99 -28.44 -3.10 20.15
N ASP A 100 -27.52 -3.56 19.31
CA ASP A 100 -26.98 -4.91 19.35
C ASP A 100 -25.50 -4.85 19.73
N GLU A 101 -25.03 -5.87 20.45
CA GLU A 101 -23.63 -5.97 20.89
C GLU A 101 -22.83 -6.89 19.95
N LEU A 102 -21.58 -6.51 19.68
CA LEU A 102 -20.64 -7.31 18.92
C LEU A 102 -19.35 -7.51 19.72
N CYS A 103 -19.13 -8.74 20.16
CA CYS A 103 -17.95 -9.11 20.95
C CYS A 103 -16.83 -9.59 20.04
N THR A 104 -15.68 -8.91 20.09
CA THR A 104 -14.46 -9.32 19.37
C THR A 104 -13.24 -9.20 20.27
N TYR A 105 -12.21 -9.96 19.92
CA TYR A 105 -10.95 -9.95 20.67
C TYR A 105 -10.00 -8.90 20.11
N ILE A 106 -9.56 -7.97 20.97
CA ILE A 106 -8.54 -6.96 20.65
C ILE A 106 -7.25 -7.33 21.37
N ARG A 107 -6.21 -7.71 20.61
CA ARG A 107 -4.89 -7.97 21.18
C ARG A 107 -4.02 -6.73 21.15
N HIS A 108 -3.56 -6.29 22.31
CA HIS A 108 -2.43 -5.37 22.40
C HIS A 108 -1.12 -6.18 22.33
N LYS A 109 -0.29 -5.90 21.32
CA LYS A 109 1.06 -6.47 21.25
C LYS A 109 1.92 -5.72 22.27
N LYS A 110 2.41 -6.42 23.31
CA LYS A 110 3.54 -5.92 24.09
C LYS A 110 4.77 -6.01 23.20
N ASN A 111 5.46 -4.88 22.99
CA ASN A 111 6.79 -4.90 22.40
C ASN A 111 7.70 -5.57 23.43
N GLY A 112 8.11 -6.80 23.17
CA GLY A 112 9.20 -7.47 23.87
C GLY A 112 10.53 -7.06 23.26
#